data_AF-A0A098Y3D1-F1
#
_entry.id   AF-A0A098Y3D1-F1
#
_cell.length_a   1.000
_cell.length_b   1.000
_cell.length_c   1.000
_cell.angle_alpha   90.00
_cell.angle_beta   90.00
_cell.angle_gamma   90.00
#
_symmetry.space_group_name_H-M   'P 1'
#
loop_
_entity.id
_entity.type
_entity.pdbx_description
1 polymer ?
#
loop_
_entity_poly.entity_id
_entity_poly.type
_entity_poly.pdbx_seq_one_letter_code
_entity_poly.pdbx_strand_id
1 'polypeptide(L)' 'MDDGAGAIRRDFPFPEAGDHHMREWPLVWHPARGHFERTCPHGVGHPDPDDVLYLQSVGGVSGAHPCDGCCIAPLRD' A
#
# COMPACT_ATOMS: atom_id res chain seq x y z
N MET A 1 16.41 -20.99 -9.70
CA MET A 1 15.57 -19.88 -10.18
C MET A 1 14.57 -19.70 -9.08
N ASP A 2 14.90 -18.82 -8.14
CA ASP A 2 14.06 -18.54 -6.99
C ASP A 2 12.92 -17.66 -7.49
N ASP A 3 11.71 -18.21 -7.55
CA ASP A 3 10.49 -17.47 -7.85
C ASP A 3 10.22 -16.54 -6.66
N GLY A 4 10.96 -15.42 -6.64
CA GLY A 4 10.94 -14.36 -5.65
C GLY A 4 9.64 -13.56 -5.64
N ALA A 5 8.50 -14.24 -5.53
CA ALA A 5 7.29 -13.71 -4.96
C ALA A 5 7.58 -13.47 -3.47
N GLY A 6 8.21 -12.34 -3.20
CA GLY A 6 8.60 -11.91 -1.85
C GLY A 6 7.44 -12.12 -0.90
N ALA A 7 7.68 -12.93 0.13
CA ALA A 7 6.73 -13.18 1.19
C ALA A 7 6.12 -11.86 1.63
N ILE A 8 4.80 -11.76 1.46
CA ILE A 8 3.94 -10.69 1.94
C ILE A 8 4.27 -10.48 3.42
N ARG A 9 5.07 -9.46 3.75
CA ARG A 9 5.43 -9.11 5.12
C ARG A 9 4.18 -8.58 5.80
N ARG A 10 3.46 -9.47 6.51
CA ARG A 10 2.17 -9.17 7.15
C ARG A 10 2.26 -8.93 8.66
N ASP A 11 3.44 -9.12 9.26
CA ASP A 11 3.72 -8.76 10.65
C ASP A 11 4.31 -7.34 10.68
N PHE A 12 3.44 -6.34 10.50
CA PHE A 12 3.82 -4.96 10.77
C PHE A 12 3.69 -4.68 12.28
N PRO A 13 4.73 -4.13 12.94
CA PRO A 13 4.67 -3.79 14.37
C PRO A 13 3.82 -2.52 14.64
N PHE A 14 3.02 -2.07 13.67
CA PHE A 14 2.22 -0.86 13.76
C PHE A 14 0.75 -1.25 13.98
N PRO A 15 0.12 -0.82 15.10
CA PRO A 15 -1.27 -1.14 15.39
C PRO A 15 -2.27 -0.54 14.38
N GLU A 16 -1.82 0.41 13.56
CA GLU A 16 -2.59 1.08 12.51
C GLU A 16 -2.55 0.31 11.18
N ALA A 17 -1.68 -0.70 11.05
CA ALA A 17 -1.61 -1.54 9.85
C ALA A 17 -2.90 -2.36 9.69
N GLY A 18 -3.48 -2.30 8.50
CA GLY A 18 -4.75 -2.94 8.14
C GLY A 18 -6.00 -2.15 8.53
N ASP A 19 -5.87 -0.99 9.19
CA ASP A 19 -6.99 -0.09 9.50
C ASP A 19 -7.14 1.03 8.46
N HIS A 20 -7.45 0.63 7.22
CA HIS A 20 -7.74 1.54 6.13
C HIS A 20 -8.73 0.91 5.14
N HIS A 21 -9.56 1.73 4.48
CA HIS A 21 -10.61 1.22 3.56
C HIS A 21 -10.05 0.53 2.31
N MET A 22 -8.78 0.77 2.00
CA MET A 22 -8.08 0.14 0.88
C MET A 22 -7.62 -1.31 1.17
N ARG A 23 -7.79 -1.81 2.40
CA ARG A 23 -7.26 -3.13 2.81
C ARG A 23 -7.81 -4.30 2.00
N GLU A 24 -9.00 -4.12 1.43
CA GLU A 24 -9.71 -5.12 0.64
C GLU A 24 -9.40 -5.01 -0.86
N TRP A 25 -8.68 -3.96 -1.27
CA TRP A 25 -8.27 -3.79 -2.66
C TRP A 25 -7.15 -4.78 -3.02
N PRO A 26 -7.09 -5.24 -4.28
CA PRO A 26 -6.01 -6.09 -4.77
C PRO A 26 -4.63 -5.51 -4.45
N LEU A 27 -3.80 -6.32 -3.79
CA LEU A 27 -2.42 -5.99 -3.44
C LEU A 27 -1.48 -6.48 -4.54
N VAL A 28 -0.63 -5.61 -5.06
CA VAL A 28 0.31 -5.91 -6.16
C VAL A 28 1.70 -5.41 -5.80
N TRP A 29 2.72 -6.24 -5.94
CA TRP A 29 4.12 -5.81 -5.84
C TRP A 29 4.52 -5.04 -7.10
N HIS A 30 5.02 -3.81 -6.96
CA HIS A 30 5.49 -3.01 -8.10
C HIS A 30 7.02 -2.98 -8.13
N PRO A 31 7.71 -3.90 -8.83
CA PRO A 31 9.17 -4.08 -8.73
C PRO A 31 9.97 -2.83 -9.12
N ALA A 32 9.48 -2.04 -10.09
CA ALA A 32 10.16 -0.81 -10.51
C ALA A 32 10.00 0.37 -9.52
N ARG A 33 9.02 0.30 -8.61
CA ARG A 33 8.77 1.32 -7.58
C ARG A 33 9.24 0.86 -6.19
N GLY A 34 9.51 -0.43 -6.03
CA GLY A 34 10.06 -1.00 -4.80
C GLY A 34 9.09 -1.00 -3.62
N HIS A 35 7.78 -0.93 -3.88
CA HIS A 35 6.72 -0.97 -2.86
C HIS A 35 5.49 -1.71 -3.38
N PHE A 36 4.60 -2.07 -2.47
CA PHE A 36 3.29 -2.63 -2.77
C PHE A 36 2.27 -1.54 -3.10
N GLU A 37 1.35 -1.87 -4.00
CA GLU A 37 0.22 -1.04 -4.36
C GLU A 37 -1.11 -1.76 -4.10
N ARG A 38 -2.15 -0.97 -3.79
CA ARG A 38 -3.55 -1.35 -3.75
C ARG A 38 -4.25 -0.78 -4.98
N THR A 39 -4.81 -1.66 -5.81
CA THR A 39 -5.55 -1.24 -7.02
C THR A 39 -7.00 -0.91 -6.68
N CYS A 40 -7.43 0.34 -6.87
CA CYS A 40 -8.81 0.74 -6.59
C CYS A 40 -9.81 0.13 -7.61
N PRO A 41 -11.14 0.21 -7.37
CA PRO A 41 -12.16 -0.26 -8.30
C PRO A 41 -12.11 0.37 -9.71
N HIS A 42 -11.45 1.52 -9.88
CA HIS A 42 -11.24 2.17 -11.19
C HIS A 42 -10.00 1.67 -11.92
N GLY A 43 -9.22 0.77 -11.32
CA GLY A 43 -7.99 0.21 -11.91
C GLY A 43 -6.73 1.06 -11.67
N VAL A 44 -6.79 2.07 -10.80
CA VAL A 44 -5.63 2.91 -10.45
C VAL A 44 -4.86 2.27 -9.29
N GLY A 45 -3.55 2.13 -9.46
CA GLY A 45 -2.64 1.65 -8.40
C GLY A 45 -2.27 2.77 -7.43
N HIS A 46 -2.61 2.59 -6.15
CA HIS A 46 -2.23 3.48 -5.05
C HIS A 46 -1.18 2.81 -4.17
N PRO A 47 -0.21 3.53 -3.60
CA PRO A 47 0.70 2.97 -2.60
C PRO A 47 -0.10 2.29 -1.47
N ASP A 48 0.30 1.08 -1.09
CA ASP A 48 -0.31 0.36 0.01
C ASP A 48 -0.05 1.08 1.34
N PRO A 49 -1.09 1.48 2.10
CA PRO A 49 -0.90 2.21 3.36
C PRO A 49 -0.03 1.48 4.39
N ASP A 50 -0.13 0.15 4.47
CA ASP A 50 0.69 -0.65 5.39
C ASP A 50 2.18 -0.60 5.00
N ASP A 51 2.48 -0.78 3.71
CA ASP A 51 3.83 -0.68 3.18
C ASP A 51 4.38 0.76 3.29
N VAL A 52 3.55 1.78 3.08
CA VAL A 52 3.93 3.19 3.28
C VAL A 52 4.29 3.48 4.74
N LEU A 53 3.51 3.00 5.71
CA LEU A 53 3.81 3.14 7.13
C LEU A 53 5.19 2.55 7.46
N TYR A 54 5.48 1.34 6.95
CA TYR A 54 6.78 0.73 7.13
C TYR A 54 7.90 1.51 6.43
N LEU A 55 7.72 1.88 5.17
CA LEU A 55 8.72 2.62 4.42
C LEU A 55 9.04 3.95 5.09
N GLN A 56 8.04 4.69 5.59
CA GLN A 56 8.26 5.90 6.37
C GLN A 56 9.06 5.63 7.65
N SER A 57 8.79 4.52 8.36
CA SER A 57 9.52 4.16 9.58
C SER A 57 11.01 3.88 9.36
N VAL A 58 11.40 3.46 8.15
CA VAL A 58 12.81 3.18 7.76
C VAL A 58 13.44 4.30 6.92
N GLY A 59 12.81 5.48 6.84
CA GLY A 59 13.32 6.63 6.08
C GLY A 59 13.09 6.59 4.57
N GLY A 60 12.09 5.82 4.13
CA GLY A 60 11.68 5.60 2.74
C GLY A 60 10.68 6.63 2.19
N VAL A 61 9.79 6.15 1.32
CA VAL A 61 9.09 6.88 0.23
C VAL A 61 8.24 8.11 0.62
N SER A 62 8.06 8.99 -0.37
CA SER A 62 7.15 10.16 -0.36
C SER A 62 5.69 9.74 -0.57
N GLY A 63 4.75 10.46 0.06
CA GLY A 63 3.30 10.29 -0.13
C GLY A 63 2.76 10.81 -1.46
N ALA A 64 3.58 11.48 -2.29
CA ALA A 64 3.17 11.96 -3.61
C ALA A 64 3.07 10.79 -4.62
N HIS A 65 1.88 10.56 -5.17
CA HIS A 65 1.61 9.50 -6.14
C HIS A 65 0.47 9.89 -7.10
N PRO A 66 0.38 9.26 -8.29
CA PRO A 66 -0.80 9.38 -9.15
C PRO A 66 -2.03 8.89 -8.39
N CYS A 67 -3.07 9.72 -8.32
CA CYS A 67 -4.26 9.43 -7.52
C CYS A 67 -5.52 9.91 -8.23
N ASP A 68 -6.58 9.11 -8.15
CA ASP A 68 -7.93 9.41 -8.64
C ASP A 68 -8.88 9.91 -7.53
N GLY A 69 -8.34 10.15 -6.33
CA GLY A 69 -9.07 10.58 -5.13
C GLY A 69 -9.56 9.43 -4.24
N CYS A 70 -9.50 8.17 -4.68
CA CYS A 70 -10.06 7.05 -3.92
C CYS A 70 -9.28 6.69 -2.66
N CYS A 71 -8.01 7.10 -2.55
CA CYS A 71 -7.21 6.86 -1.36
C CYS A 71 -7.60 7.75 -0.17
N ILE A 72 -8.41 8.79 -0.40
CA ILE A 72 -8.97 9.60 0.67
C ILE A 72 -10.08 8.79 1.32
N ALA A 73 -9.93 8.50 2.62
CA ALA A 73 -10.97 7.78 3.36
C ALA A 73 -12.32 8.51 3.21
N PRO A 74 -13.43 7.78 2.99
CA PRO A 74 -14.74 8.42 2.98
C PRO A 74 -14.95 9.15 4.30
N LEU A 75 -15.51 10.37 4.21
CA LEU A 75 -15.87 11.14 5.41
C LEU A 75 -16.77 10.26 6.28
N ARG A 76 -16.38 10.06 7.54
CA ARG A 76 -17.24 9.42 8.54
C ARG A 76 -18.39 10.40 8.84
N ASP A 77 -19.63 9.90 8.83
CA ASP A 77 -20.82 10.64 9.26
C ASP A 77 -20.73 11.07 10.75
#